data_AF-A0A937ZGE5-F1
#
_entry.id   AF-A0A937ZGE5-F1
#
_cell.length_a   1.000
_cell.length_b   1.000
_cell.length_c   1.000
_cell.angle_alpha   90.00
_cell.angle_beta   90.00
_cell.angle_gamma   90.00
#
_symmetry.space_group_name_H-M   'P 1'
#
loop_
_entity.id
_entity.type
_entity.pdbx_description
1 polymer ?
#
loop_
_entity_poly.entity_id
_entity_poly.type
_entity_poly.pdbx_seq_one_letter_code
_entity_poly.pdbx_strand_id
1 'polypeptide(L)'
;MTSMRDGADGPSAAACGWAAFVSAAGALALEIAAARAIAPFTGNSLHIWTAIIAAVVSGFALGHWLGGRLADAPKAVAARRLAATFVVASLACLLCLSLLALLSNGFRLPRGAPVPASLAKAFGLFLLPTAAAGAVSPILAKLAVDADPGRTGRTLGRMFALGTAG
;
A
#
# COMPACT_ATOMS: atom_id res chain seq x y z
N MET A 1 -16.84 -6.71 42.15
CA MET A 1 -15.88 -5.59 42.20
C MET A 1 -14.53 -6.08 41.71
N THR A 2 -14.44 -6.39 40.41
CA THR A 2 -13.22 -6.65 39.62
C THR A 2 -13.60 -6.43 38.15
N SER A 3 -14.04 -5.19 37.88
CA SER A 3 -13.83 -4.57 36.58
C SER A 3 -12.32 -4.51 36.32
N MET A 4 -11.91 -4.55 35.04
CA MET A 4 -10.54 -4.43 34.53
C MET A 4 -9.78 -5.73 34.20
N ARG A 5 -10.32 -6.56 33.29
CA ARG A 5 -9.51 -7.46 32.45
C ARG A 5 -9.73 -7.28 30.93
N ASP A 6 -10.17 -6.10 30.49
CA ASP A 6 -10.26 -5.76 29.05
C ASP A 6 -8.97 -5.11 28.53
N GLY A 7 -7.82 -5.66 28.93
CA GLY A 7 -6.49 -5.27 28.48
C GLY A 7 -5.90 -6.26 27.47
N ALA A 8 -6.70 -6.87 26.59
CA ALA A 8 -6.19 -7.82 25.59
C ALA A 8 -5.60 -7.07 24.37
N ASP A 9 -4.43 -6.49 24.59
CA ASP A 9 -3.28 -6.24 23.70
C ASP A 9 -3.55 -6.16 22.19
N GLY A 10 -4.27 -5.12 21.76
CA GLY A 10 -4.28 -4.71 20.35
C GLY A 10 -3.83 -3.26 20.20
N PRO A 11 -3.31 -2.85 19.02
CA PRO A 11 -2.81 -1.50 18.82
C PRO A 11 -3.91 -0.47 19.14
N SER A 12 -3.54 0.61 19.82
CA SER A 12 -4.46 1.70 20.14
C SER A 12 -4.91 2.41 18.85
N ALA A 13 -6.08 3.07 18.87
CA ALA A 13 -6.56 3.83 17.72
C ALA A 13 -5.56 4.92 17.29
N ALA A 14 -4.82 5.51 18.24
CA ALA A 14 -3.76 6.47 17.95
C ALA A 14 -2.56 5.81 17.24
N ALA A 15 -2.14 4.61 17.68
CA ALA A 15 -1.08 3.86 17.01
C ALA A 15 -1.47 3.47 15.58
N CYS A 16 -2.72 3.06 15.37
CA CYS A 16 -3.24 2.77 14.03
C CYS A 16 -3.23 4.02 13.14
N GLY A 17 -3.55 5.20 13.70
CA GLY A 17 -3.48 6.47 13.00
C GLY A 17 -2.07 6.83 12.54
N TRP A 18 -1.07 6.72 13.43
CA TRP A 18 0.33 6.96 13.05
C TRP A 18 0.85 5.92 12.06
N ALA A 19 0.45 4.65 12.19
CA ALA A 19 0.76 3.64 11.21
C ALA A 19 0.14 3.94 9.83
N ALA A 20 -1.06 4.54 9.80
CA ALA A 20 -1.69 4.96 8.54
C ALA A 20 -0.92 6.11 7.88
N PHE A 21 -0.45 7.09 8.67
CA PHE A 21 0.43 8.15 8.19
C PHE A 21 1.71 7.57 7.56
N VAL A 22 2.43 6.71 8.29
CA VAL A 22 3.68 6.10 7.78
C VAL A 22 3.42 5.24 6.55
N SER A 23 2.31 4.49 6.53
CA SER A 23 1.94 3.66 5.39
C SER A 23 1.61 4.50 4.16
N ALA A 24 0.91 5.63 4.32
CA ALA A 24 0.56 6.52 3.22
C ALA A 24 1.79 7.26 2.68
N ALA A 25 2.64 7.79 3.57
CA ALA A 25 3.92 8.37 3.19
C ALA A 25 4.80 7.37 2.43
N GLY A 26 4.83 6.11 2.90
CA GLY A 26 5.53 5.02 2.22
C GLY A 26 4.93 4.69 0.85
N ALA A 27 3.61 4.72 0.72
CA ALA A 27 2.90 4.50 -0.55
C ALA A 27 3.20 5.60 -1.58
N LEU A 28 3.20 6.87 -1.16
CA LEU A 28 3.61 7.99 -2.01
C LEU A 28 5.09 7.92 -2.38
N ALA A 29 5.96 7.62 -1.41
CA ALA A 29 7.38 7.43 -1.67
C ALA A 29 7.62 6.30 -2.69
N LEU A 30 6.86 5.19 -2.58
CA LEU A 30 6.91 4.09 -3.54
C LEU A 30 6.46 4.55 -4.93
N GLU A 31 5.38 5.32 -5.05
CA GLU A 31 4.90 5.84 -6.33
C GLU A 31 5.95 6.73 -7.03
N ILE A 32 6.56 7.66 -6.29
CA ILE A 32 7.62 8.52 -6.82
C ILE A 32 8.88 7.72 -7.14
N ALA A 33 9.29 6.80 -6.27
CA ALA A 33 10.44 5.93 -6.51
C ALA A 33 10.26 5.04 -7.74
N ALA A 34 9.06 4.47 -7.92
CA ALA A 34 8.67 3.70 -9.09
C ALA A 34 8.83 4.51 -10.39
N ALA A 35 8.27 5.73 -10.43
CA ALA A 35 8.42 6.63 -11.56
C ALA A 35 9.89 6.96 -11.85
N ARG A 36 10.68 7.22 -10.81
CA ARG A 36 12.10 7.55 -10.92
C ARG A 36 12.98 6.37 -11.35
N ALA A 37 12.68 5.17 -10.88
CA ALA A 37 13.49 3.99 -11.16
C ALA A 37 13.32 3.51 -12.61
N ILE A 38 12.12 3.70 -13.19
CA ILE A 38 11.85 3.36 -14.59
C ILE A 38 12.35 4.42 -15.59
N ALA A 39 12.38 5.70 -15.19
CA ALA A 39 12.71 6.82 -16.08
C ALA A 39 13.98 6.63 -16.95
N PRO A 40 15.09 6.03 -16.47
CA PRO A 40 16.27 5.79 -17.30
C PRO A 40 16.04 4.80 -18.45
N PHE A 41 15.09 3.87 -18.31
CA PHE A 41 14.87 2.77 -19.26
C PHE A 41 13.79 3.07 -20.30
N THR A 42 12.81 3.88 -19.93
CA THR A 42 11.64 4.17 -20.79
C THR A 42 11.60 5.62 -21.25
N GLY A 43 12.39 6.51 -20.64
CA GLY A 43 12.30 7.96 -20.85
C GLY A 43 11.19 8.61 -20.02
N ASN A 44 10.99 9.92 -20.23
CA ASN A 44 10.13 10.77 -19.40
C ASN A 44 8.92 11.33 -20.19
N SER A 45 8.15 10.46 -20.85
CA SER A 45 6.97 10.87 -21.63
C SER A 45 5.68 10.83 -20.82
N LEU A 46 4.70 11.66 -21.17
CA LEU A 46 3.40 11.70 -20.51
C LEU A 46 2.71 10.32 -20.50
N HIS A 47 2.81 9.56 -21.60
CA HIS A 47 2.23 8.23 -21.72
C HIS A 47 2.80 7.21 -20.73
N ILE A 48 4.10 7.32 -20.40
CA ILE A 48 4.73 6.43 -19.42
C ILE A 48 4.30 6.82 -18.01
N TRP A 49 4.31 8.12 -17.70
CA TRP A 49 3.88 8.62 -16.39
C TRP A 49 2.43 8.24 -16.08
N THR A 50 1.53 8.43 -17.04
CA THR A 50 0.12 8.05 -16.86
C THR A 50 -0.05 6.54 -16.73
N ALA A 51 0.74 5.72 -17.44
CA ALA A 51 0.73 4.27 -17.29
C ALA A 51 1.21 3.81 -15.91
N ILE A 52 2.23 4.46 -15.33
CA ILE A 52 2.73 4.17 -13.99
C ILE A 52 1.68 4.52 -12.93
N ILE A 53 1.10 5.71 -13.00
CA ILE A 53 0.03 6.13 -12.08
C ILE A 53 -1.15 5.15 -12.18
N ALA A 54 -1.58 4.79 -13.39
CA ALA A 54 -2.65 3.83 -13.59
C ALA A 54 -2.35 2.46 -12.96
N ALA A 55 -1.13 1.95 -13.12
CA ALA A 55 -0.70 0.69 -12.50
C ALA A 55 -0.68 0.78 -10.97
N VAL A 56 -0.14 1.88 -10.42
CA VAL A 56 -0.02 2.10 -8.98
C VAL A 56 -1.39 2.21 -8.33
N VAL A 57 -2.27 3.06 -8.87
CA VAL A 57 -3.64 3.25 -8.36
C VAL A 57 -4.46 1.97 -8.50
N SER A 58 -4.32 1.22 -9.61
CA SER A 58 -4.98 -0.08 -9.78
C SER A 58 -4.53 -1.08 -8.74
N GLY A 59 -3.23 -1.11 -8.44
CA GLY A 59 -2.69 -1.96 -7.39
C GLY A 59 -3.19 -1.53 -6.01
N PHE A 60 -3.23 -0.24 -5.68
CA PHE A 60 -3.85 0.22 -4.42
C PHE A 60 -5.33 -0.16 -4.32
N ALA A 61 -6.10 -0.04 -5.40
CA ALA A 61 -7.50 -0.48 -5.41
C ALA A 61 -7.63 -1.98 -5.11
N LEU A 62 -6.81 -2.82 -5.77
CA LEU A 62 -6.75 -4.25 -5.51
C LEU A 62 -6.32 -4.55 -4.08
N GLY A 63 -5.30 -3.85 -3.59
CA GLY A 63 -4.78 -3.92 -2.24
C GLY A 63 -5.83 -3.57 -1.20
N HIS A 64 -6.54 -2.45 -1.35
CA HIS A 64 -7.62 -2.04 -0.47
C HIS A 64 -8.74 -3.09 -0.41
N TRP A 65 -9.10 -3.68 -1.55
CA TRP A 65 -10.12 -4.71 -1.61
C TRP A 65 -9.69 -6.00 -0.89
N LEU A 66 -8.46 -6.49 -1.17
CA LEU A 66 -7.90 -7.67 -0.50
C LEU A 66 -7.71 -7.40 0.99
N GLY A 67 -7.11 -6.25 1.34
CA GLY A 67 -6.89 -5.79 2.70
C GLY A 67 -8.18 -5.70 3.50
N GLY A 68 -9.28 -5.22 2.89
CA GLY A 68 -10.60 -5.22 3.51
C GLY A 68 -11.09 -6.62 3.87
N ARG A 69 -10.90 -7.60 2.98
CA ARG A 69 -11.20 -9.01 3.30
C ARG A 69 -10.27 -9.60 4.36
N LEU A 70 -9.00 -9.22 4.35
CA LEU A 70 -8.04 -9.65 5.36
C LEU A 70 -8.35 -9.03 6.74
N ALA A 71 -8.90 -7.82 6.75
CA ALA A 71 -9.28 -7.10 7.96
C ALA A 71 -10.48 -7.73 8.66
N ASP A 72 -11.36 -8.40 7.91
CA ASP A 72 -12.54 -9.09 8.43
C ASP A 72 -12.17 -10.41 9.12
N ALA A 73 -11.51 -10.28 10.28
CA ALA A 73 -11.08 -11.36 11.15
C ALA A 73 -11.04 -10.89 12.62
N PRO A 74 -11.00 -11.81 13.60
CA PRO A 74 -10.83 -11.45 15.01
C PRO A 74 -9.60 -10.55 15.23
N LYS A 75 -9.66 -9.64 16.21
CA LYS A 75 -8.65 -8.59 16.45
C LYS A 75 -7.21 -9.11 16.47
N ALA A 76 -6.94 -10.20 17.18
CA ALA A 76 -5.61 -10.82 17.25
C ALA A 76 -5.12 -11.33 15.88
N VAL A 77 -6.02 -11.89 15.06
CA VAL A 77 -5.71 -12.37 13.71
C VAL A 77 -5.46 -11.19 12.78
N ALA A 78 -6.27 -10.13 12.88
CA ALA A 78 -6.09 -8.90 12.09
C ALA A 78 -4.74 -8.22 12.40
N ALA A 79 -4.32 -8.16 13.67
CA ALA A 79 -3.01 -7.63 14.05
C ALA A 79 -1.85 -8.46 13.47
N ARG A 80 -1.95 -9.80 13.49
CA ARG A 80 -0.96 -10.67 12.84
C ARG A 80 -0.95 -10.51 11.33
N ARG A 81 -2.13 -10.36 10.71
CA ARG A 81 -2.26 -10.11 9.27
C ARG A 81 -1.66 -8.76 8.87
N LEU A 82 -1.78 -7.73 9.72
CA LEU A 82 -1.13 -6.44 9.53
C LEU A 82 0.40 -6.58 9.48
N ALA A 83 1.00 -7.28 10.44
CA ALA A 83 2.43 -7.53 10.44
C ALA A 83 2.87 -8.31 9.19
N ALA A 84 2.09 -9.33 8.80
CA ALA A 84 2.34 -10.08 7.58
C ALA A 84 2.22 -9.22 6.32
N THR A 85 1.23 -8.34 6.19
CA THR A 85 1.12 -7.43 5.04
C THR A 85 2.26 -6.43 4.98
N PHE A 86 2.76 -5.92 6.10
CA PHE A 86 3.98 -5.10 6.11
C PHE A 86 5.20 -5.86 5.60
N VAL A 87 5.39 -7.11 6.03
CA VAL A 87 6.49 -7.96 5.54
C VAL A 87 6.34 -8.23 4.05
N VAL A 88 5.15 -8.62 3.60
CA VAL A 88 4.88 -8.88 2.17
C VAL A 88 5.08 -7.62 1.34
N ALA A 89 4.62 -6.46 1.79
CA ALA A 89 4.82 -5.18 1.09
C ALA A 89 6.30 -4.82 1.00
N SER A 90 7.05 -5.01 2.08
CA SER A 90 8.51 -4.76 2.11
C SER A 90 9.25 -5.69 1.15
N LEU A 91 8.94 -6.99 1.18
CA LEU A 91 9.54 -7.98 0.28
C LEU A 91 9.15 -7.72 -1.18
N ALA A 92 7.90 -7.36 -1.47
CA ALA A 92 7.45 -7.03 -2.81
C ALA A 92 8.17 -5.79 -3.36
N CYS A 93 8.42 -4.78 -2.51
CA CYS A 93 9.21 -3.61 -2.89
C CYS A 93 10.67 -3.97 -3.19
N LEU A 94 11.32 -4.76 -2.34
CA LEU A 94 12.68 -5.25 -2.57
C LEU A 94 12.79 -6.11 -3.84
N LEU A 95 11.79 -6.98 -4.07
CA LEU A 95 11.72 -7.80 -5.27
C LEU A 95 11.55 -6.95 -6.52
N CYS A 96 10.67 -5.94 -6.48
CA CYS A 96 10.49 -4.97 -7.57
C CYS A 96 11.81 -4.28 -7.94
N LEU A 97 12.54 -3.76 -6.95
CA LEU A 97 13.83 -3.11 -7.16
C LEU A 97 14.88 -4.08 -7.72
N SER A 98 14.91 -5.31 -7.21
CA SER A 98 15.83 -6.35 -7.67
C SER A 98 15.52 -6.78 -9.11
N LEU A 99 14.24 -6.98 -9.43
CA LEU A 99 13.79 -7.31 -10.78
C LEU A 99 14.09 -6.19 -11.76
N LEU A 100 13.91 -4.93 -11.37
CA LEU A 100 14.24 -3.80 -12.22
C LEU A 100 15.75 -3.71 -12.50
N ALA A 101 16.59 -3.99 -11.51
CA ALA A 101 18.04 -4.06 -11.69
C ALA A 101 18.45 -5.20 -12.65
N LEU A 102 17.90 -6.40 -12.44
CA LEU A 102 18.19 -7.60 -13.24
C LEU A 102 17.64 -7.52 -14.68
N LEU A 103 16.42 -7.00 -14.84
CA LEU A 103 15.70 -6.93 -16.10
C LEU A 103 15.85 -5.57 -16.79
N SER A 104 16.82 -4.76 -16.35
CA SER A 104 17.10 -3.42 -16.86
C SER A 104 17.21 -3.37 -18.40
N ASN A 105 17.76 -4.41 -19.03
CA ASN A 105 17.83 -4.51 -20.49
C ASN A 105 16.49 -4.86 -21.16
N GLY A 106 15.64 -5.68 -20.52
CA GLY A 106 14.30 -6.03 -21.02
C GLY A 106 13.26 -4.91 -20.81
N PHE A 107 13.54 -3.99 -19.88
CA PHE A 107 12.66 -2.87 -19.60
C PHE A 107 12.78 -1.72 -20.59
N ARG A 108 13.84 -1.67 -21.41
CA ARG A 108 14.02 -0.65 -22.44
C ARG A 108 12.80 -0.63 -23.37
N LEU A 109 12.19 0.53 -23.50
CA LEU A 109 11.11 0.78 -24.46
C LEU A 109 11.66 1.68 -25.58
N PRO A 110 11.39 1.37 -26.85
CA PRO A 110 11.68 2.29 -27.94
C PRO A 110 11.03 3.66 -27.72
N ARG A 111 11.65 4.72 -28.22
CA ARG A 111 11.01 6.04 -28.25
C ARG A 111 9.71 5.93 -29.07
N GLY A 112 8.58 6.32 -28.47
CA GLY A 112 7.26 6.18 -29.09
C GLY A 112 6.63 4.79 -28.92
N ALA A 113 7.05 4.00 -27.93
CA ALA A 113 6.43 2.71 -27.65
C ALA A 113 4.90 2.82 -27.50
N PRO A 114 4.12 1.84 -28.01
CA PRO A 114 2.67 1.84 -27.89
C PRO A 114 2.22 1.93 -26.42
N VAL A 115 1.12 2.63 -26.18
CA VAL A 115 0.51 2.76 -24.85
C VAL A 115 0.27 1.38 -24.18
N PRO A 116 -0.25 0.35 -24.88
CA PRO A 116 -0.44 -0.97 -24.26
C PRO A 116 0.85 -1.63 -23.76
N ALA A 117 1.97 -1.43 -24.47
CA ALA A 117 3.26 -2.00 -24.06
C ALA A 117 3.80 -1.31 -22.79
N SER A 118 3.61 0.00 -22.69
CA SER A 118 3.98 0.78 -21.49
C SER A 118 3.13 0.39 -20.29
N LEU A 119 1.82 0.21 -20.49
CA LEU A 119 0.90 -0.30 -19.47
C LEU A 119 1.29 -1.71 -19.01
N ALA A 120 1.50 -2.65 -19.92
CA ALA A 120 1.85 -4.02 -19.57
C ALA A 120 3.11 -4.10 -18.69
N LYS A 121 4.15 -3.32 -19.03
CA LYS A 121 5.38 -3.25 -18.23
C LYS A 121 5.16 -2.58 -16.87
N ALA A 122 4.43 -1.46 -16.82
CA ALA A 122 4.13 -0.76 -15.57
C ALA A 122 3.31 -1.65 -14.61
N PHE A 123 2.27 -2.32 -15.11
CA PHE A 123 1.48 -3.26 -14.34
C PHE A 123 2.31 -4.47 -13.88
N GLY A 124 3.10 -5.07 -14.76
CA GLY A 124 3.91 -6.23 -14.39
C GLY A 124 4.91 -5.96 -13.26
N LEU A 125 5.45 -4.74 -13.20
CA LEU A 125 6.45 -4.39 -12.18
C LEU A 125 5.82 -3.82 -10.90
N PHE A 126 4.82 -2.96 -11.01
CA PHE A 126 4.31 -2.20 -9.87
C PHE A 126 3.04 -2.74 -9.25
N LEU A 127 2.26 -3.57 -9.95
CA LEU A 127 0.97 -4.02 -9.43
C LEU A 127 1.11 -4.80 -8.12
N LEU A 128 2.09 -5.70 -8.04
CA LEU A 128 2.32 -6.51 -6.83
C LEU A 128 2.75 -5.66 -5.62
N PRO A 129 3.81 -4.82 -5.69
CA PRO A 129 4.22 -4.02 -4.55
C PRO A 129 3.17 -3.00 -4.11
N THR A 130 2.44 -2.38 -5.05
CA THR A 130 1.39 -1.40 -4.68
C THR A 130 0.14 -2.07 -4.14
N ALA A 131 -0.23 -3.26 -4.63
CA ALA A 131 -1.31 -4.05 -4.02
C ALA A 131 -0.96 -4.52 -2.61
N ALA A 132 0.27 -4.96 -2.38
CA ALA A 132 0.71 -5.35 -1.05
C ALA A 132 0.71 -4.15 -0.08
N ALA A 133 1.20 -2.99 -0.51
CA ALA A 133 1.17 -1.75 0.27
C ALA A 133 -0.27 -1.27 0.54
N GLY A 134 -1.14 -1.31 -0.47
CA GLY A 134 -2.56 -0.91 -0.34
C GLY A 134 -3.35 -1.78 0.64
N ALA A 135 -2.95 -3.03 0.87
CA ALA A 135 -3.64 -3.91 1.81
C ALA A 135 -3.52 -3.48 3.29
N VAL A 136 -2.60 -2.57 3.62
CA VAL A 136 -2.33 -2.12 4.99
C VAL A 136 -3.47 -1.24 5.53
N SER A 137 -3.94 -0.27 4.74
CA SER A 137 -4.90 0.76 5.17
C SER A 137 -6.23 0.21 5.71
N PRO A 138 -6.90 -0.77 5.08
CA PRO A 138 -8.17 -1.30 5.59
C PRO A 138 -8.00 -2.08 6.90
N ILE A 139 -6.87 -2.78 7.06
CA ILE A 139 -6.57 -3.53 8.29
C ILE A 139 -6.35 -2.55 9.46
N LEU A 140 -5.62 -1.47 9.23
CA LEU A 140 -5.43 -0.40 10.22
C LEU A 140 -6.76 0.28 10.57
N ALA A 141 -7.60 0.60 9.58
CA ALA A 141 -8.89 1.23 9.81
C ALA A 141 -9.79 0.33 10.68
N LYS A 142 -9.85 -0.97 10.37
CA LYS A 142 -10.59 -1.95 11.16
C LYS A 142 -10.08 -2.04 12.60
N LEU A 143 -8.77 -2.17 12.79
CA LEU A 143 -8.17 -2.25 14.13
C LEU A 143 -8.41 -0.96 14.95
N ALA A 144 -8.38 0.21 14.30
CA ALA A 144 -8.68 1.47 14.95
C ALA A 144 -10.14 1.55 15.41
N VAL A 145 -11.08 1.13 14.56
CA VAL A 145 -12.52 1.11 14.87
C VAL A 145 -12.81 0.14 16.02
N ASP A 146 -12.24 -1.06 15.99
CA ASP A 146 -12.36 -2.04 17.08
C ASP A 146 -11.77 -1.53 18.41
N ALA A 147 -10.83 -0.59 18.36
CA ALA A 147 -10.19 0.00 19.53
C ALA A 147 -10.92 1.21 20.13
N ASP A 148 -11.87 1.84 19.42
CA ASP A 148 -12.72 2.94 19.92
C ASP A 148 -14.22 2.65 19.63
N PRO A 149 -14.84 1.66 20.32
CA PRO A 149 -16.23 1.29 20.09
C PRO A 149 -17.19 2.46 20.29
N GLY A 150 -18.17 2.61 19.41
CA GLY A 150 -19.17 3.69 19.48
C GLY A 150 -18.71 5.04 18.92
N ARG A 151 -17.47 5.16 18.42
CA ARG A 151 -16.95 6.39 17.80
C ARG A 151 -16.45 6.19 16.36
N THR A 152 -17.02 5.23 15.63
CA THR A 152 -16.60 4.81 14.29
C THR A 152 -16.35 5.97 13.33
N GLY A 153 -17.28 6.92 13.21
CA GLY A 153 -17.13 8.07 12.31
C GLY A 153 -15.93 8.97 12.66
N ARG A 154 -15.70 9.26 13.95
CA ARG A 154 -14.56 10.07 14.40
C ARG A 154 -13.24 9.33 14.17
N THR A 155 -13.22 8.02 14.41
CA THR A 155 -12.04 7.19 14.22
C THR A 155 -11.66 7.09 12.74
N LEU A 156 -12.61 6.81 11.86
CA LEU A 156 -12.38 6.80 10.41
C LEU A 156 -11.95 8.19 9.89
N GLY A 157 -12.56 9.26 10.39
CA GLY A 157 -12.15 10.63 10.04
C GLY A 157 -10.69 10.92 10.41
N ARG A 158 -10.23 10.48 11.58
CA ARG A 158 -8.81 10.58 11.98
C ARG A 158 -7.89 9.73 11.12
N MET A 159 -8.31 8.51 10.78
CA MET A 159 -7.56 7.62 9.90
C MET A 159 -7.38 8.22 8.51
N PHE A 160 -8.44 8.80 7.92
CA PHE A 160 -8.34 9.49 6.63
C PHE A 160 -7.49 10.76 6.73
N ALA A 161 -7.64 11.57 7.78
CA ALA A 161 -6.83 12.78 7.95
C ALA A 161 -5.33 12.46 8.07
N LEU A 162 -4.96 11.49 8.92
CA LEU A 162 -3.56 11.09 9.10
C LEU A 162 -3.01 10.36 7.86
N GLY A 163 -3.82 9.54 7.20
CA GLY A 163 -3.44 8.90 5.95
C GLY A 163 -3.20 9.92 4.84
N THR A 164 -4.02 10.95 4.69
CA THR A 164 -3.79 12.00 3.68
C THR A 164 -2.61 12.92 4.02
N ALA A 165 -2.32 13.11 5.30
CA ALA A 165 -1.21 13.96 5.73
C ALA A 165 0.18 13.34 5.50
N GLY A 166 0.26 12.01 5.40
CA GLY A 166 1.49 11.26 5.13
C GLY A 166 1.71 11.07 3.65
#